data_AF-A0A7D5R7R2-F1
#
_entry.id   AF-A0A7D5R7R2-F1
#
_cell.length_a   1.000
_cell.length_b   1.000
_cell.length_c   1.000
_cell.angle_alpha   90.00
_cell.angle_beta   90.00
_cell.angle_gamma   90.00
#
_symmetry.space_group_name_H-M   'P 1'
#
loop_
_entity.id
_entity.type
_entity.pdbx_description
1 polymer ?
#
loop_
_entity_poly.entity_id
_entity_poly.type
_entity_poly.pdbx_seq_one_letter_code
_entity_poly.pdbx_strand_id
1 'polypeptide(L)'
;MTKVGTGEIIYDLRKKIQKIKYDLNQLSEPPSELPEMITSANLLRSNEFLSKENEKKTELVSAYEQYSEALEEMLSSVFEIQKDLKEILKTQSSMIAAKKKKPSKSKKTKK
;
A
#
# COMPACT_ATOMS: atom_id res chain seq x y z
N MET A 1 -0.40 0.96 -16.61
CA MET A 1 0.31 2.22 -16.31
C MET A 1 0.64 2.21 -14.84
N THR A 2 1.91 2.23 -14.48
CA THR A 2 2.35 2.30 -13.07
C THR A 2 1.88 3.63 -12.48
N LYS A 3 1.10 3.58 -11.39
CA LYS A 3 0.71 4.79 -10.66
C LYS A 3 1.95 5.34 -9.98
N VAL A 4 2.55 6.36 -10.58
CA VAL A 4 3.61 7.14 -9.94
C VAL A 4 3.01 7.80 -8.69
N GLY A 5 3.65 7.63 -7.53
CA GLY A 5 3.17 8.21 -6.26
C GLY A 5 2.59 7.22 -5.24
N THR A 6 2.49 5.92 -5.54
CA THR A 6 2.01 4.91 -4.57
C THR A 6 2.81 4.92 -3.26
N GLY A 7 4.11 5.21 -3.32
CA GLY A 7 4.96 5.36 -2.13
C GLY A 7 4.59 6.56 -1.23
N GLU A 8 4.19 7.68 -1.83
CA GLU A 8 3.72 8.87 -1.08
C GLU A 8 2.38 8.56 -0.40
N ILE A 9 1.46 7.90 -1.12
CA ILE A 9 0.18 7.45 -0.57
C ILE A 9 0.38 6.50 0.62
N ILE A 10 1.25 5.51 0.50
CA ILE A 10 1.59 4.58 1.58
C ILE A 10 2.16 5.34 2.80
N TYR A 11 3.03 6.32 2.56
CA TYR A 11 3.63 7.13 3.62
C TYR A 11 2.58 7.99 4.35
N ASP A 12 1.67 8.62 3.62
CA ASP A 12 0.59 9.43 4.18
C ASP A 12 -0.42 8.57 4.95
N LEU A 13 -0.78 7.41 4.40
CA LEU A 13 -1.63 6.43 5.09
C LEU A 13 -0.97 5.93 6.38
N ARG A 14 0.35 5.69 6.37
CA ARG A 14 1.09 5.33 7.59
C ARG A 14 1.02 6.43 8.65
N LYS A 15 1.20 7.70 8.26
CA LYS A 15 1.03 8.83 9.17
C LYS A 15 -0.39 8.92 9.72
N LYS A 16 -1.40 8.73 8.88
CA LYS A 16 -2.81 8.72 9.28
C LYS A 16 -3.08 7.62 10.30
N ILE A 17 -2.62 6.40 10.05
CA ILE A 17 -2.72 5.27 10.98
C ILE A 17 -2.05 5.60 12.32
N GLN A 18 -0.85 6.18 12.30
CA GLN A 18 -0.15 6.58 13.53
C GLN A 18 -0.93 7.63 14.33
N LYS A 19 -1.51 8.62 13.64
CA LYS A 19 -2.36 9.63 14.26
C LYS A 19 -3.60 9.01 14.89
N ILE A 20 -4.34 8.15 14.17
CA ILE A 20 -5.54 7.50 14.69
C ILE A 20 -5.20 6.62 15.91
N LYS A 21 -4.08 5.90 15.87
CA LYS A 21 -3.59 5.13 17.04
C LYS A 21 -3.26 6.02 18.23
N TYR A 22 -2.62 7.15 17.99
CA TYR A 22 -2.36 8.12 19.04
C TYR A 22 -3.68 8.63 19.64
N ASP A 23 -4.63 9.05 18.80
CA ASP A 23 -5.94 9.54 19.24
C ASP A 23 -6.71 8.47 20.04
N LEU A 24 -6.67 7.20 19.61
CA LEU A 24 -7.27 6.06 20.33
C LEU A 24 -6.62 5.81 21.68
N ASN A 25 -5.29 5.96 21.79
CA ASN A 25 -4.59 5.80 23.06
C ASN A 25 -4.87 6.98 24.01
N GLN A 26 -5.23 8.15 23.47
CA GLN A 26 -5.60 9.33 24.24
C GLN A 26 -7.07 9.30 24.70
N LEU A 27 -7.94 8.53 24.02
CA LEU A 27 -9.23 8.11 24.59
C LEU A 27 -8.90 7.26 25.82
N SER A 28 -9.09 7.84 27.01
CA SER A 28 -8.79 7.25 28.30
C SER A 28 -9.58 5.95 28.54
N GLU A 29 -9.39 5.34 29.71
CA GLU A 29 -10.29 4.29 30.18
C GLU A 29 -11.76 4.73 30.13
N PRO A 30 -12.69 3.76 29.99
CA PRO A 30 -14.12 4.03 29.99
C PRO A 30 -14.52 4.88 31.20
N PRO A 31 -15.42 5.86 31.02
CA PRO A 31 -15.86 6.71 32.12
C PRO A 31 -16.48 5.85 33.24
N SER A 32 -15.95 5.96 34.45
CA SER A 32 -16.58 5.39 35.64
C SER A 32 -17.92 6.06 35.93
N GLU A 33 -18.82 5.36 36.62
CA GLU A 33 -20.06 5.98 37.07
C GLU A 33 -19.76 7.09 38.09
N LEU A 34 -20.35 8.27 37.90
CA LEU A 34 -20.28 9.36 38.86
C LEU A 34 -21.48 9.26 39.81
N PRO A 35 -21.27 9.14 41.13
CA PRO A 35 -22.35 8.97 42.10
C PRO A 35 -23.28 10.18 42.18
N GLU A 36 -22.81 11.37 41.79
CA GLU A 36 -23.62 12.59 41.72
C GLU A 36 -24.59 12.58 40.52
N MET A 37 -24.37 11.70 39.54
CA MET A 37 -25.18 11.61 38.34
C MET A 37 -26.22 10.51 38.46
N ILE A 38 -27.43 10.79 37.95
CA ILE A 38 -28.46 9.76 37.78
C ILE A 38 -27.99 8.69 36.79
N THR A 39 -28.48 7.47 36.94
CA THR A 39 -28.08 6.32 36.11
C THR A 39 -28.18 6.60 34.62
N SER A 40 -29.26 7.25 34.16
CA SER A 40 -29.43 7.58 32.73
C SER A 40 -28.35 8.52 32.19
N ALA A 41 -27.87 9.46 33.01
CA ALA A 41 -26.82 10.39 32.62
C ALA A 41 -25.44 9.69 32.58
N ASN A 42 -25.17 8.78 33.53
CA ASN A 42 -23.99 7.91 33.47
C ASN A 42 -24.00 7.02 32.21
N LEU A 43 -25.14 6.40 31.90
CA LEU A 43 -25.31 5.57 30.69
C LEU A 43 -25.08 6.36 29.40
N LEU A 44 -25.59 7.59 29.30
CA LEU A 44 -25.34 8.47 28.15
C LEU A 44 -23.85 8.75 27.96
N ARG A 45 -23.14 9.03 29.06
CA ARG A 45 -21.70 9.31 29.03
C ARG A 45 -20.89 8.10 28.58
N SER A 46 -21.23 6.91 29.06
CA SER A 46 -20.60 5.66 28.64
C SER A 46 -20.89 5.34 27.17
N ASN A 47 -22.13 5.53 26.71
CA ASN A 47 -22.48 5.34 25.30
C ASN A 47 -21.77 6.33 24.38
N GLU A 48 -21.65 7.60 24.78
CA GLU A 48 -20.91 8.61 24.02
C GLU A 48 -19.42 8.23 23.89
N PHE A 49 -18.81 7.77 24.98
CA PHE A 49 -17.44 7.25 24.98
C PHE A 49 -17.31 6.07 24.01
N LEU A 50 -18.17 5.05 24.15
CA LEU A 50 -18.14 3.85 23.30
C LEU A 50 -18.35 4.20 21.83
N SER A 51 -19.26 5.15 21.52
CA SER A 51 -19.51 5.58 20.14
C SER A 51 -18.27 6.24 19.53
N LYS A 52 -17.59 7.12 20.28
CA LYS A 52 -16.36 7.79 19.83
C LYS A 52 -15.22 6.81 19.65
N GLU A 53 -15.05 5.88 20.58
CA GLU A 53 -14.05 4.82 20.50
C GLU A 53 -14.29 3.94 19.28
N ASN A 54 -15.54 3.54 19.06
CA ASN A 54 -15.92 2.69 17.93
C ASN A 54 -15.71 3.42 16.59
N GLU A 55 -16.11 4.69 16.49
CA GLU A 55 -15.87 5.51 15.29
C GLU A 55 -14.38 5.56 14.94
N LYS A 56 -13.51 5.79 15.94
CA LYS A 56 -12.06 5.82 15.74
C LYS A 56 -11.48 4.46 15.37
N LYS A 57 -11.99 3.38 15.95
CA LYS A 57 -11.61 2.00 15.56
C LYS A 57 -12.02 1.70 14.11
N THR A 58 -13.22 2.10 13.69
CA THR A 58 -13.67 1.97 12.30
C THR A 58 -12.79 2.79 11.35
N GLU A 59 -12.45 4.03 11.71
CA GLU A 59 -11.53 4.87 10.94
C GLU A 59 -10.15 4.20 10.79
N LEU A 60 -9.64 3.58 11.86
CA LEU A 60 -8.38 2.85 11.86
C LEU A 60 -8.41 1.64 10.90
N VAL A 61 -9.49 0.85 10.95
CA VAL A 61 -9.66 -0.32 10.08
C VAL A 61 -9.71 0.11 8.61
N SER A 62 -10.49 1.15 8.28
CA SER A 62 -10.57 1.67 6.92
C SER A 62 -9.22 2.20 6.42
N ALA A 63 -8.45 2.88 7.28
CA ALA A 63 -7.11 3.34 6.93
C ALA A 63 -6.13 2.16 6.68
N TYR A 64 -6.26 1.07 7.44
CA TYR A 64 -5.46 -0.14 7.22
C TYR A 64 -5.83 -0.87 5.92
N GLU A 65 -7.12 -0.93 5.59
CA GLU A 65 -7.61 -1.50 4.33
C GLU A 65 -7.01 -0.75 3.13
N GLN A 66 -7.11 0.59 3.13
CA GLN A 66 -6.49 1.43 2.09
C GLN A 66 -4.98 1.26 2.02
N TYR A 67 -4.31 1.09 3.18
CA TYR A 67 -2.88 0.87 3.25
C TYR A 67 -2.48 -0.49 2.65
N SER A 68 -3.24 -1.55 2.91
CA SER A 68 -3.00 -2.86 2.30
C SER A 68 -3.22 -2.82 0.78
N GLU A 69 -4.30 -2.19 0.31
CA GLU A 69 -4.57 -2.06 -1.12
C GLU A 69 -3.43 -1.32 -1.85
N ALA A 70 -2.95 -0.22 -1.27
CA ALA A 70 -1.84 0.54 -1.84
C ALA A 70 -0.53 -0.29 -1.89
N LEU A 71 -0.28 -1.14 -0.89
CA LEU A 71 0.86 -2.05 -0.91
C LEU A 71 0.73 -3.14 -1.98
N GLU A 72 -0.48 -3.69 -2.16
CA GLU A 72 -0.76 -4.67 -3.21
C GLU A 72 -0.60 -4.09 -4.61
N GLU A 73 -1.06 -2.84 -4.83
CA GLU A 73 -0.83 -2.12 -6.08
C GLU A 73 0.67 -1.89 -6.35
N MET A 74 1.44 -1.53 -5.31
CA MET A 74 2.88 -1.36 -5.42
C MET A 74 3.57 -2.68 -5.78
N LEU A 75 3.21 -3.77 -5.10
CA LEU A 75 3.78 -5.08 -5.34
C LEU A 75 3.47 -5.58 -6.76
N SER A 76 2.23 -5.40 -7.22
CA SER A 76 1.83 -5.73 -8.59
C SER A 76 2.64 -4.94 -9.63
N SER A 77 2.86 -3.64 -9.37
CA SER A 77 3.70 -2.80 -10.23
C SER A 77 5.14 -3.29 -10.30
N VAL A 78 5.71 -3.72 -9.18
CA VAL A 78 7.07 -4.29 -9.13
C VAL A 78 7.16 -5.59 -9.94
N PHE A 79 6.15 -6.46 -9.85
CA PHE A 79 6.12 -7.70 -10.64
C PHE A 79 6.01 -7.45 -12.15
N GLU A 80 5.22 -6.48 -12.59
CA GLU A 80 5.16 -6.09 -14.00
C GLU A 80 6.51 -5.55 -14.49
N ILE A 81 7.17 -4.67 -13.70
CA ILE A 81 8.52 -4.18 -14.03
C ILE A 81 9.51 -5.34 -14.15
N GLN A 82 9.47 -6.32 -13.24
CA GLN A 82 10.34 -7.49 -13.28
C GLN A 82 10.10 -8.32 -14.56
N LYS A 83 8.84 -8.49 -14.96
CA LYS A 83 8.46 -9.20 -16.18
C LYS A 83 8.97 -8.49 -17.42
N ASP A 84 8.78 -7.17 -17.50
CA ASP A 84 9.27 -6.33 -18.60
C ASP A 84 10.79 -6.40 -18.70
N LEU A 85 11.52 -6.30 -17.57
CA LEU A 85 12.97 -6.44 -17.53
C LEU A 85 13.44 -7.81 -18.03
N LYS A 86 12.75 -8.89 -17.66
CA LYS A 86 13.06 -10.24 -18.13
C LYS A 86 12.86 -10.38 -19.64
N GLU A 87 11.81 -9.77 -20.19
CA GLU A 87 11.57 -9.74 -21.63
C GLU A 87 12.64 -8.91 -22.37
N ILE A 88 13.00 -7.74 -21.85
CA ILE A 88 14.08 -6.91 -22.39
C ILE A 88 15.41 -7.69 -22.41
N LEU A 89 15.76 -8.38 -21.33
CA LEU A 89 16.98 -9.20 -21.30
C LEU A 89 16.96 -10.34 -22.33
N LYS A 90 15.81 -10.99 -22.53
CA LYS A 90 15.64 -12.06 -23.52
C LYS A 90 15.77 -11.53 -24.94
N THR A 91 15.16 -10.39 -25.25
CA THR A 91 15.24 -9.75 -26.57
C THR A 91 16.67 -9.29 -26.86
N GLN A 92 17.33 -8.60 -25.93
CA GLN A 92 18.73 -8.18 -26.06
C GLN A 92 19.67 -9.37 -26.29
N SER A 93 19.52 -10.45 -25.51
CA SER A 93 20.33 -11.67 -25.67
C SER A 93 20.15 -12.28 -27.06
N SER A 94 18.92 -12.30 -27.57
CA SER A 94 18.60 -12.82 -28.91
C SER A 94 19.21 -11.95 -30.02
N MET A 95 19.21 -10.63 -29.88
CA MET A 95 19.83 -9.71 -30.84
C MET A 95 21.36 -9.86 -30.88
N ILE A 96 22.00 -10.07 -29.73
CA ILE A 96 23.45 -10.33 -29.64
C ILE A 96 23.79 -11.65 -30.34
N ALA A 97 23.01 -12.70 -30.09
CA ALA A 97 23.19 -14.00 -30.75
C ALA A 97 22.98 -13.91 -32.27
N ALA A 98 22.01 -13.12 -32.73
CA ALA A 98 21.76 -12.89 -34.16
C ALA A 98 22.90 -12.13 -34.84
N LYS A 99 23.53 -11.16 -34.16
CA LYS A 99 24.70 -10.42 -34.70
C LYS A 99 25.92 -11.33 -34.92
N LYS A 100 26.11 -12.38 -34.13
CA LYS A 100 27.21 -13.37 -34.32
C LYS A 100 27.01 -14.30 -35.54
N LYS A 101 25.80 -14.37 -36.10
CA LYS A 101 25.43 -15.31 -37.19
C LYS A 101 25.40 -14.70 -38.60
N LYS A 102 25.98 -13.52 -38.86
CA LYS A 102 26.13 -13.05 -40.25
C LYS A 102 27.26 -13.83 -40.94
N PRO A 103 26.99 -14.69 -41.94
CA PRO A 103 28.05 -15.23 -42.78
C PRO A 103 28.52 -14.10 -43.70
N SER A 104 29.83 -13.87 -43.76
CA SER A 104 30.43 -13.00 -44.78
C SER A 104 30.06 -13.58 -46.15
N LYS A 105 29.13 -12.95 -46.86
CA LYS A 105 28.98 -13.14 -48.30
C LYS A 105 30.19 -12.50 -48.97
N SER A 106 31.26 -13.25 -49.19
CA SER A 106 32.16 -13.01 -50.31
C SER A 106 31.83 -14.04 -51.39
N LYS A 107 30.98 -13.63 -52.35
CA LYS A 107 30.69 -14.42 -53.53
C LYS A 107 31.52 -13.86 -54.69
N LYS A 108 32.23 -14.79 -55.37
CA LYS A 108 32.90 -14.71 -56.69
C LYS A 108 34.29 -14.05 -56.66
N THR A 109 35.32 -14.67 -57.25
CA THR A 109 35.42 -14.89 -58.71
C THR A 109 36.03 -16.25 -59.08
N LYS A 110 35.40 -16.94 -60.06
CA LYS A 110 35.98 -18.03 -60.85
C LYS A 110 36.96 -17.44 -61.86
N LYS A 111 38.20 -17.91 -61.90
CA LYS A 111 38.93 -18.24 -63.13
C LYS A 111 40.15 -19.08 -62.79
#